data_AF-A0A8X6LZ19-F1
#
_entry.id   AF-A0A8X6LZ19-F1
#
_cell.length_a   1.000
_cell.length_b   1.000
_cell.length_c   1.000
_cell.angle_alpha   90.00
_cell.angle_beta   90.00
_cell.angle_gamma   90.00
#
_symmetry.space_group_name_H-M   'P 1'
#
loop_
_entity.id
_entity.type
_entity.pdbx_description
1 polymer ?
#
loop_
_entity_poly.entity_id
_entity_poly.type
_entity_poly.pdbx_seq_one_letter_code
_entity_poly.pdbx_strand_id
1 'polypeptide(L)'
;MAKFKDRSSLKQYLTLNSIKRGIKLWEICDSVTGYTYDMNIYAGKDLNTDGKTLGERVVLQLCLTIRNPDVTLALDRFFTSENLIDNIDFPAVGTCISTRRNMPKFRSGVKLAKGESEFFQNRNGTLATRWQDSKEVIVLSNFHLPDITTVERTQRDGKKEKTERPVAIADYNKIVGGVDVSDQKVSQYDFDRKSTKWWKKVFYKHFMTAVVNAYILFQESKQRKIPLLQFIVPLSEAMMMEGKENATAKRKRTSRPSNASQLILNVGDHLLV
;
A
#
# COMPACT_ATOMS: atom_id res chain seq x y z
N MET A 1 3.21 -7.32 4.50
CA MET A 1 2.77 -8.06 5.74
C MET A 1 3.96 -8.33 6.66
N ALA A 2 3.83 -8.18 7.98
CA ALA A 2 4.90 -8.53 8.93
C ALA A 2 4.77 -9.98 9.43
N LYS A 3 5.76 -10.84 9.12
CA LYS A 3 5.75 -12.28 9.43
C LYS A 3 5.68 -12.54 10.94
N PHE A 4 4.63 -13.24 11.37
CA PHE A 4 4.41 -13.57 12.79
C PHE A 4 3.56 -14.85 12.93
N LYS A 5 4.04 -15.82 13.71
CA LYS A 5 3.39 -17.14 13.87
C LYS A 5 2.77 -17.37 15.24
N ASP A 6 3.26 -16.69 16.28
CA ASP A 6 2.81 -16.85 17.67
C ASP A 6 1.39 -16.28 17.91
N ARG A 7 0.92 -16.32 19.16
CA ARG A 7 -0.44 -15.90 19.53
C ARG A 7 -0.57 -14.37 19.48
N SER A 8 -1.57 -13.90 18.74
CA SER A 8 -2.03 -12.51 18.72
C SER A 8 -3.41 -12.47 18.07
N SER A 9 -4.32 -11.63 18.59
CA SER A 9 -5.62 -11.35 17.99
C SER A 9 -5.52 -10.65 16.63
N LEU A 10 -4.42 -9.94 16.38
CA LEU A 10 -4.18 -9.18 15.15
C LEU A 10 -3.68 -10.07 13.98
N LYS A 11 -3.33 -11.32 14.26
CA LYS A 11 -2.74 -12.23 13.28
C LYS A 11 -3.73 -12.58 12.17
N GLN A 12 -3.32 -12.38 10.93
CA GLN A 12 -4.06 -12.72 9.73
C GLN A 12 -3.47 -13.94 9.03
N TYR A 13 -4.32 -14.63 8.28
CA TYR A 13 -3.93 -15.70 7.37
C TYR A 13 -4.34 -15.34 5.93
N LEU A 14 -3.35 -15.17 5.04
CA LEU A 14 -3.55 -14.81 3.63
C LEU A 14 -2.92 -15.88 2.75
N THR A 15 -3.74 -16.73 2.12
CA THR A 15 -3.28 -17.91 1.38
C THR A 15 -2.48 -17.60 0.13
N LEU A 16 -2.82 -16.48 -0.54
CA LEU A 16 -2.22 -16.03 -1.80
C LEU A 16 -0.95 -15.20 -1.62
N ASN A 17 -0.56 -14.89 -0.39
CA ASN A 17 0.64 -14.11 -0.10
C ASN A 17 1.85 -15.02 0.16
N SER A 18 3.05 -14.54 -0.17
CA SER A 18 4.32 -15.21 0.15
C SER A 18 4.45 -15.46 1.65
N ILE A 19 4.13 -14.45 2.47
CA ILE A 19 3.98 -14.57 3.92
C ILE A 19 2.51 -14.88 4.23
N LYS A 20 2.23 -16.15 4.50
CA LYS A 20 0.86 -16.60 4.76
C LYS A 20 0.31 -16.23 6.13
N ARG A 21 1.16 -16.09 7.15
CA ARG A 21 0.77 -15.81 8.55
C ARG A 21 1.54 -14.62 9.10
N GLY A 22 0.83 -13.58 9.54
CA GLY A 22 1.47 -12.39 10.05
C GLY A 22 0.50 -11.28 10.46
N ILE A 23 1.07 -10.13 10.83
CA ILE A 23 0.32 -8.91 11.07
C ILE A 23 0.17 -8.18 9.74
N LYS A 24 -1.06 -7.86 9.36
CA LYS A 24 -1.35 -7.18 8.09
C LYS A 24 -1.14 -5.68 8.26
N LEU A 25 -0.48 -5.06 7.29
CA LEU A 25 -0.31 -3.62 7.18
C LEU A 25 -0.92 -3.19 5.85
N TRP A 26 -1.58 -2.04 5.86
CA TRP A 26 -2.01 -1.28 4.70
C TRP A 26 -1.01 -0.17 4.48
N GLU A 27 -0.65 0.09 3.24
CA GLU A 27 0.44 1.01 2.89
C GLU A 27 0.02 1.83 1.67
N ILE A 28 0.38 3.11 1.65
CA ILE A 28 0.35 3.95 0.45
C ILE A 28 1.79 4.30 0.09
N CYS A 29 2.15 4.04 -1.17
CA CYS A 29 3.51 4.17 -1.65
C CYS A 29 3.56 4.93 -2.97
N ASP A 30 4.65 5.65 -3.20
CA ASP A 30 5.00 6.19 -4.51
C ASP A 30 5.13 5.06 -5.54
N SER A 31 4.51 5.25 -6.71
CA SER A 31 4.40 4.21 -7.74
C SER A 31 5.75 3.85 -8.38
N VAL A 32 6.66 4.82 -8.48
CA VAL A 32 7.93 4.67 -9.20
C VAL A 32 9.04 4.21 -8.26
N THR A 33 9.18 4.89 -7.12
CA THR A 33 10.27 4.68 -6.18
C THR A 33 9.93 3.67 -5.10
N GLY A 34 8.65 3.41 -4.83
CA GLY A 34 8.21 2.62 -3.67
C GLY A 34 8.44 3.34 -2.34
N TYR A 35 8.57 4.67 -2.33
CA TYR A 35 8.61 5.45 -1.08
C TYR A 35 7.30 5.29 -0.33
N THR A 36 7.34 4.80 0.91
CA THR A 36 6.11 4.61 1.70
C THR A 36 5.75 5.91 2.39
N TYR A 37 4.61 6.51 2.00
CA TYR A 37 4.11 7.76 2.58
C TYR A 37 3.46 7.53 3.94
N ASP A 38 2.62 6.51 4.03
CA ASP A 38 1.87 6.20 5.25
C ASP A 38 1.51 4.71 5.30
N MET A 39 1.25 4.23 6.52
CA MET A 39 0.87 2.86 6.77
C MET A 39 -0.05 2.71 7.98
N ASN A 40 -0.94 1.72 7.91
CA ASN A 40 -1.90 1.43 8.96
C ASN A 40 -1.91 -0.08 9.29
N ILE A 41 -1.89 -0.42 10.58
CA ILE A 41 -1.95 -1.81 11.04
C ILE A 41 -3.41 -2.26 11.01
N TYR A 42 -3.70 -3.35 10.30
CA TYR A 42 -5.02 -3.95 10.37
C TYR A 42 -5.27 -4.57 11.74
N ALA A 43 -6.15 -3.93 12.51
CA ALA A 43 -6.46 -4.33 13.89
C ALA A 43 -7.68 -5.27 14.01
N GLY A 44 -8.37 -5.60 12.90
CA GLY A 44 -9.58 -6.40 12.91
C GLY A 44 -10.82 -5.59 12.51
N LYS A 45 -11.98 -5.94 13.07
CA LYS A 45 -13.25 -5.28 12.76
C LYS A 45 -13.46 -4.06 13.65
N ASP A 46 -13.74 -2.91 13.03
CA ASP A 46 -14.25 -1.72 13.72
C ASP A 46 -15.76 -1.81 13.86
N LEU A 47 -16.30 -1.40 15.01
CA LEU A 47 -17.73 -1.39 15.28
C LEU A 47 -18.44 -0.19 14.66
N ASN A 48 -17.75 0.96 14.55
CA ASN A 48 -18.29 2.14 13.88
C ASN A 48 -17.74 2.24 12.45
N THR A 49 -18.62 2.25 11.47
CA THR A 49 -18.25 2.20 10.05
C THR A 49 -18.83 3.34 9.22
N ASP A 50 -19.74 4.14 9.77
CA ASP A 50 -20.48 5.20 9.07
C ASP A 50 -20.97 4.79 7.68
N GLY A 51 -21.42 3.53 7.53
CA GLY A 51 -21.87 2.95 6.27
C GLY A 51 -20.77 2.64 5.24
N LYS A 52 -19.50 2.96 5.53
CA LYS A 52 -18.35 2.70 4.65
C LYS A 52 -17.78 1.30 4.84
N THR A 53 -17.38 0.68 3.75
CA THR A 53 -16.61 -0.58 3.75
C THR A 53 -15.24 -0.40 4.41
N LEU A 54 -14.63 -1.51 4.83
CA LEU A 54 -13.25 -1.47 5.36
C LEU A 54 -12.26 -0.88 4.34
N GLY A 55 -12.42 -1.21 3.06
CA GLY A 55 -11.56 -0.70 1.99
C GLY A 55 -11.63 0.83 1.87
N GLU A 56 -12.85 1.37 1.82
CA GLU A 56 -13.09 2.83 1.78
C GLU A 56 -12.47 3.54 2.97
N ARG A 57 -12.69 3.05 4.20
CA ARG A 57 -12.11 3.69 5.40
C ARG A 57 -10.59 3.70 5.39
N VAL A 58 -9.98 2.59 4.97
CA VAL A 58 -8.51 2.50 4.89
C VAL A 58 -7.95 3.48 3.86
N VAL A 59 -8.55 3.56 2.66
CA VAL A 59 -8.08 4.50 1.62
C VAL A 59 -8.23 5.93 2.08
N LEU A 60 -9.42 6.32 2.56
CA LEU A 60 -9.67 7.69 3.03
C LEU A 60 -8.71 8.08 4.17
N GLN A 61 -8.46 7.19 5.11
CA GLN A 61 -7.51 7.44 6.21
C GLN A 61 -6.07 7.63 5.70
N LEU A 62 -5.60 6.78 4.79
CA LEU A 62 -4.25 6.90 4.22
C LEU A 62 -4.12 8.14 3.34
N CYS A 63 -5.19 8.62 2.72
CA CYS A 63 -5.17 9.84 1.91
C CYS A 63 -5.00 11.11 2.76
N LEU A 64 -5.34 11.10 4.06
CA LEU A 64 -5.18 12.27 4.94
C LEU A 64 -3.72 12.73 5.08
N THR A 65 -2.74 11.88 4.80
CA THR A 65 -1.32 12.20 4.88
C THR A 65 -0.72 12.68 3.55
N ILE A 66 -1.49 12.61 2.45
CA ILE A 66 -1.08 13.15 1.16
C ILE A 66 -1.08 14.68 1.24
N ARG A 67 0.10 15.28 1.04
CA ARG A 67 0.28 16.74 1.13
C ARG A 67 0.18 17.45 -0.23
N ASN A 68 0.44 16.74 -1.32
CA ASN A 68 0.39 17.29 -2.66
C ASN A 68 -0.93 16.87 -3.33
N PRO A 69 -1.79 17.82 -3.74
CA PRO A 69 -3.03 17.49 -4.45
C PRO A 69 -2.79 16.97 -5.87
N ASP A 70 -1.63 17.23 -6.48
CA ASP A 70 -1.28 16.78 -7.83
C ASP A 70 -0.75 15.34 -7.81
N VAL A 71 -1.61 14.41 -7.39
CA VAL A 71 -1.33 12.97 -7.38
C VAL A 71 -2.52 12.18 -7.89
N THR A 72 -2.21 11.06 -8.54
CA THR A 72 -3.19 10.08 -9.00
C THR A 72 -3.07 8.80 -8.19
N LEU A 73 -4.20 8.30 -7.68
CA LEU A 73 -4.25 7.09 -6.87
C LEU A 73 -4.52 5.85 -7.71
N ALA A 74 -3.69 4.82 -7.51
CA ALA A 74 -3.91 3.47 -8.01
C ALA A 74 -4.42 2.56 -6.89
N LEU A 75 -5.62 2.00 -7.04
CA LEU A 75 -6.27 1.19 -6.01
C LEU A 75 -6.37 -0.29 -6.41
N ASP A 76 -6.01 -1.19 -5.49
CA ASP A 76 -6.26 -2.62 -5.66
C ASP A 76 -7.76 -2.94 -5.56
N ARG A 77 -8.19 -4.02 -6.22
CA ARG A 77 -9.57 -4.56 -6.20
C ARG A 77 -10.19 -4.74 -4.82
N PHE A 78 -9.39 -4.91 -3.77
CA PHE A 78 -9.89 -4.97 -2.41
C PHE A 78 -10.47 -3.62 -1.94
N PHE A 79 -9.91 -2.51 -2.39
CA PHE A 79 -10.29 -1.17 -1.96
C PHE A 79 -11.31 -0.51 -2.88
N THR A 80 -11.25 -0.79 -4.18
CA THR A 80 -12.07 -0.10 -5.18
C THR A 80 -13.56 -0.43 -5.05
N SER A 81 -14.38 0.62 -5.00
CA SER A 81 -15.84 0.60 -5.11
C SER A 81 -16.30 1.84 -5.89
N GLU A 82 -17.48 1.82 -6.51
CA GLU A 82 -18.05 3.01 -7.16
C GLU A 82 -18.19 4.16 -6.16
N ASN A 83 -18.72 3.87 -4.98
CA ASN A 83 -18.89 4.87 -3.92
C ASN A 83 -17.57 5.50 -3.45
N LEU A 84 -16.46 4.76 -3.42
CA LEU A 84 -15.15 5.35 -3.13
C LEU A 84 -14.69 6.29 -4.24
N ILE A 85 -14.78 5.84 -5.49
CA ILE A 85 -14.29 6.59 -6.65
C ILE A 85 -15.10 7.88 -6.87
N ASP A 86 -16.41 7.84 -6.61
CA ASP A 86 -17.30 9.01 -6.69
C ASP A 86 -17.02 10.08 -5.63
N ASN A 87 -16.50 9.69 -4.46
CA ASN A 87 -16.40 10.58 -3.29
C ASN A 87 -14.97 10.85 -2.82
N ILE A 88 -13.95 10.35 -3.53
CA ILE A 88 -12.56 10.60 -3.19
C ILE A 88 -12.09 11.91 -3.82
N ASP A 89 -11.37 12.73 -3.04
CA ASP A 89 -10.91 14.06 -3.46
C ASP A 89 -9.73 14.04 -4.46
N PHE A 90 -9.32 12.85 -4.91
CA PHE A 90 -8.17 12.65 -5.77
C PHE A 90 -8.58 11.99 -7.09
N PRO A 91 -7.89 12.28 -8.21
CA PRO A 91 -7.92 11.42 -9.38
C PRO A 91 -7.56 9.99 -8.97
N ALA A 92 -8.47 9.05 -9.19
CA ALA A 92 -8.32 7.67 -8.76
C ALA A 92 -8.68 6.70 -9.90
N VAL A 93 -7.92 5.61 -9.97
CA VAL A 93 -8.15 4.49 -10.87
C VAL A 93 -7.87 3.19 -10.13
N GLY A 94 -8.77 2.21 -10.24
CA GLY A 94 -8.62 0.95 -9.55
C GLY A 94 -9.29 -0.20 -10.27
N THR A 95 -8.69 -1.38 -10.19
CA THR A 95 -9.40 -2.60 -10.59
C THR A 95 -10.57 -2.85 -9.65
N CYS A 96 -11.68 -3.42 -10.14
CA CYS A 96 -12.86 -3.65 -9.33
C CYS A 96 -13.37 -5.09 -9.48
N ILE A 97 -13.99 -5.61 -8.42
CA ILE A 97 -14.62 -6.93 -8.44
C ILE A 97 -16.02 -6.75 -9.04
N SER A 98 -16.37 -7.55 -10.06
CA SER A 98 -17.67 -7.47 -10.74
C SER A 98 -18.89 -7.61 -9.81
N THR A 99 -18.73 -8.34 -8.70
CA THR A 99 -19.78 -8.55 -7.68
C THR A 99 -19.81 -7.47 -6.59
N ARG A 100 -19.06 -6.38 -6.72
CA ARG A 100 -19.16 -5.25 -5.78
C ARG A 100 -20.57 -4.68 -5.79
N ARG A 101 -20.99 -4.17 -4.63
CA ARG A 101 -22.27 -3.48 -4.49
C ARG A 101 -22.29 -2.25 -5.39
N ASN A 102 -23.44 -1.98 -6.00
CA ASN A 102 -23.69 -0.85 -6.88
C ASN A 102 -22.86 -0.83 -8.16
N MET A 103 -22.17 -1.92 -8.52
CA MET A 103 -21.43 -1.95 -9.78
C MET A 103 -22.31 -1.58 -10.98
N PRO A 104 -21.78 -0.77 -11.92
CA PRO A 104 -22.50 -0.45 -13.11
C PRO A 104 -22.91 -1.69 -13.87
N LYS A 105 -24.17 -1.72 -14.29
CA LYS A 105 -24.72 -2.82 -15.08
C LYS A 105 -24.30 -2.65 -16.53
N PHE A 106 -23.20 -3.31 -16.88
CA PHE A 106 -22.85 -3.60 -18.27
C PHE A 106 -23.99 -4.36 -18.96
N ARG A 107 -24.06 -4.30 -20.30
CA ARG A 107 -25.12 -4.94 -21.08
C ARG A 107 -25.19 -6.44 -20.75
N SER A 108 -26.29 -6.85 -20.14
CA SER A 108 -26.52 -8.23 -19.71
C SER A 108 -26.51 -9.18 -20.92
N GLY A 109 -25.83 -10.32 -20.78
CA GLY A 109 -25.78 -11.36 -21.83
C GLY A 109 -24.75 -11.12 -22.93
N VAL A 110 -24.07 -9.96 -22.96
CA VAL A 110 -22.99 -9.69 -23.90
C VAL A 110 -21.68 -10.26 -23.37
N LYS A 111 -21.18 -11.31 -24.03
CA LYS A 111 -19.82 -11.82 -23.85
C LYS A 111 -18.89 -11.06 -24.80
N LEU A 112 -17.93 -10.35 -24.23
CA LEU A 112 -16.88 -9.68 -24.99
C LEU A 112 -15.94 -10.71 -25.60
N ALA A 113 -15.54 -10.51 -26.86
CA ALA A 113 -14.42 -11.22 -27.45
C ALA A 113 -13.09 -10.68 -26.90
N LYS A 114 -12.01 -11.46 -27.02
CA LYS A 114 -10.69 -11.01 -26.58
C LYS A 114 -10.28 -9.74 -27.34
N GLY A 115 -9.91 -8.71 -26.60
CA GLY A 115 -9.57 -7.38 -27.09
C GLY A 115 -10.71 -6.37 -26.96
N GLU A 116 -11.97 -6.83 -26.90
CA GLU A 116 -13.12 -5.93 -26.81
C GLU A 116 -13.26 -5.30 -25.43
N SER A 117 -13.84 -4.10 -25.42
CA SER A 117 -14.16 -3.36 -24.22
C SER A 117 -15.57 -2.78 -24.27
N GLU A 118 -16.16 -2.61 -23.09
CA GLU A 118 -17.40 -1.89 -22.89
C GLU A 118 -17.19 -0.81 -21.83
N PHE A 119 -17.79 0.34 -22.08
CA PHE A 119 -17.69 1.51 -21.21
C PHE A 119 -19.06 1.88 -20.68
N PHE A 120 -19.09 2.29 -19.41
CA PHE A 120 -20.25 2.90 -18.79
C PHE A 120 -19.78 4.08 -17.94
N GLN A 121 -20.45 5.21 -18.04
CA GLN A 121 -20.19 6.35 -17.17
C GLN A 121 -21.42 6.62 -16.31
N ASN A 122 -21.22 6.73 -14.98
CA ASN A 122 -22.29 7.09 -14.08
C ASN A 122 -22.54 8.61 -14.09
N ARG A 123 -23.58 9.07 -13.37
CA ARG A 123 -23.95 10.50 -13.32
C ARG A 123 -22.90 11.38 -12.63
N ASN A 124 -22.02 10.79 -11.83
CA ASN A 124 -20.96 11.48 -11.12
C ASN A 124 -19.68 11.61 -11.98
N GLY A 125 -19.69 11.10 -13.21
CA GLY A 125 -18.54 11.13 -14.12
C GLY A 125 -17.60 9.93 -13.99
N THR A 126 -17.84 9.02 -13.04
CA THR A 126 -17.04 7.81 -12.87
C THR A 126 -17.24 6.87 -14.06
N LEU A 127 -16.13 6.57 -14.73
CA LEU A 127 -16.04 5.62 -15.81
C LEU A 127 -15.78 4.22 -15.26
N ALA A 128 -16.69 3.30 -15.59
CA ALA A 128 -16.49 1.87 -15.49
C ALA A 128 -16.09 1.31 -16.84
N THR A 129 -14.90 0.74 -16.90
CA THR A 129 -14.32 0.11 -18.09
C THR A 129 -14.28 -1.40 -17.89
N ARG A 130 -14.99 -2.14 -18.72
CA ARG A 130 -14.92 -3.61 -18.80
C ARG A 130 -14.10 -3.99 -20.02
N TRP A 131 -13.08 -4.82 -19.85
CA TRP A 131 -12.22 -5.26 -20.94
C TRP A 131 -11.94 -6.75 -20.85
N GLN A 132 -11.98 -7.42 -21.99
CA GLN A 132 -11.70 -8.84 -22.08
C GLN A 132 -10.31 -9.08 -22.65
N ASP A 133 -9.36 -9.53 -21.82
CA ASP A 133 -8.10 -10.11 -22.29
C ASP A 133 -8.18 -11.64 -22.20
N SER A 134 -7.20 -12.26 -21.54
CA SER A 134 -7.25 -13.69 -21.17
C SER A 134 -8.31 -13.95 -20.10
N LYS A 135 -8.66 -12.92 -19.32
CA LYS A 135 -9.77 -12.87 -18.36
C LYS A 135 -10.40 -11.48 -18.41
N GLU A 136 -11.65 -11.39 -17.99
CA GLU A 136 -12.35 -10.11 -17.84
C GLU A 136 -11.67 -9.28 -16.73
N VAL A 137 -11.46 -8.00 -17.02
CA VAL A 137 -10.96 -7.01 -16.07
C VAL A 137 -11.92 -5.83 -16.07
N ILE A 138 -12.29 -5.38 -14.87
CA ILE A 138 -13.09 -4.16 -14.70
C ILE A 138 -12.22 -3.14 -13.96
N VAL A 139 -12.18 -1.92 -14.47
CA VAL A 139 -11.53 -0.77 -13.85
C VAL A 139 -12.55 0.34 -13.64
N LEU A 140 -12.50 0.99 -12.49
CA LEU A 140 -13.25 2.21 -12.18
C LEU A 140 -12.29 3.38 -12.13
N SER A 141 -12.68 4.53 -12.68
CA SER A 141 -11.93 5.77 -12.58
C SER A 141 -12.81 7.01 -12.65
N ASN A 142 -12.45 8.06 -11.90
CA ASN A 142 -13.15 9.35 -11.92
C ASN A 142 -12.53 10.39 -12.87
N PHE A 143 -11.43 10.08 -13.57
CA PHE A 143 -10.72 11.06 -14.41
C PHE A 143 -10.43 10.60 -15.85
N HIS A 144 -10.69 9.34 -16.19
CA HIS A 144 -10.50 8.82 -17.54
C HIS A 144 -11.76 8.99 -18.41
N LEU A 145 -11.54 9.14 -19.72
CA LEU A 145 -12.56 9.05 -20.76
C LEU A 145 -12.63 7.63 -21.37
N PRO A 146 -13.74 7.26 -22.05
CA PRO A 146 -13.92 5.94 -22.66
C PRO A 146 -13.08 5.76 -23.93
N ASP A 147 -11.76 5.86 -23.78
CA ASP A 147 -10.79 5.85 -24.87
C ASP A 147 -9.99 4.55 -24.93
N ILE A 148 -9.52 4.24 -26.13
CA ILE A 148 -8.65 3.11 -26.45
C ILE A 148 -7.26 3.64 -26.80
N THR A 149 -6.24 2.93 -26.35
CA THR A 149 -4.85 3.14 -26.77
C THR A 149 -4.24 1.84 -27.28
N THR A 150 -3.27 1.97 -28.16
CA THR A 150 -2.41 0.86 -28.56
C THR A 150 -1.17 0.83 -27.66
N VAL A 151 -0.81 -0.35 -27.17
CA VAL A 151 0.45 -0.55 -26.43
C VAL A 151 1.22 -1.74 -27.01
N GLU A 152 2.55 -1.69 -26.91
CA GLU A 152 3.38 -2.85 -27.24
C GLU A 152 3.35 -3.87 -26.10
N ARG A 153 2.94 -5.09 -26.41
CA ARG A 153 2.93 -6.23 -25.50
C ARG A 153 4.01 -7.22 -25.92
N THR A 154 4.86 -7.60 -24.98
CA THR A 154 5.79 -8.71 -25.19
C THR A 154 5.03 -10.02 -24.99
N GLN A 155 4.98 -10.84 -26.03
CA GLN A 155 4.38 -12.17 -26.01
C GLN A 155 5.34 -13.18 -25.35
N ARG A 156 4.84 -14.39 -25.07
CA ARG A 156 5.63 -15.45 -24.41
C ARG A 156 6.84 -15.90 -25.23
N ASP A 157 6.79 -15.72 -26.55
CA ASP A 157 7.89 -16.01 -27.47
C ASP A 157 8.89 -14.85 -27.61
N GLY A 158 8.73 -13.78 -26.82
CA GLY A 158 9.58 -12.59 -26.83
C GLY A 158 9.24 -11.58 -27.92
N LYS A 159 8.28 -11.87 -28.82
CA LYS A 159 7.87 -10.92 -29.86
C LYS A 159 7.06 -9.77 -29.24
N LYS A 160 7.25 -8.56 -29.78
CA LYS A 160 6.43 -7.40 -29.43
C LYS A 160 5.29 -7.28 -30.41
N GLU A 161 4.06 -7.32 -29.90
CA GLU A 161 2.85 -7.12 -30.68
C GLU A 161 2.10 -5.90 -30.20
N LYS A 162 1.52 -5.15 -31.13
CA LYS A 162 0.62 -4.04 -30.80
C LYS A 162 -0.72 -4.62 -30.36
N THR A 163 -1.18 -4.23 -29.18
CA THR A 163 -2.48 -4.64 -28.64
C THR A 163 -3.25 -3.40 -28.22
N GLU A 164 -4.50 -3.32 -28.67
CA GLU A 164 -5.45 -2.29 -28.24
C GLU A 164 -6.00 -2.63 -26.86
N ARG A 165 -6.09 -1.62 -26.00
CA ARG A 165 -6.73 -1.72 -24.70
C ARG A 165 -7.23 -0.34 -24.24
N PRO A 166 -8.18 -0.28 -23.31
CA PRO A 166 -8.60 0.97 -22.72
C PRO A 166 -7.47 1.77 -22.07
N VAL A 167 -7.50 3.09 -22.22
CA VAL A 167 -6.52 4.02 -21.63
C VAL A 167 -6.45 3.84 -20.11
N ALA A 168 -7.60 3.77 -19.43
CA ALA A 168 -7.67 3.56 -17.98
C ALA A 168 -6.92 2.30 -17.50
N ILE A 169 -6.94 1.23 -18.30
CA ILE A 169 -6.22 -0.01 -18.00
C ILE A 169 -4.73 0.14 -18.30
N ALA A 170 -4.36 0.83 -19.39
CA ALA A 170 -2.97 1.10 -19.70
C ALA A 170 -2.31 1.93 -18.60
N ASP A 171 -2.96 2.99 -18.13
CA ASP A 171 -2.44 3.86 -17.09
C ASP A 171 -2.42 3.19 -15.73
N TYR A 172 -3.48 2.47 -15.34
CA TYR A 172 -3.46 1.66 -14.11
C TYR A 172 -2.24 0.73 -14.05
N ASN A 173 -1.92 0.03 -15.14
CA ASN A 173 -0.78 -0.88 -15.20
C ASN A 173 0.58 -0.16 -15.08
N LYS A 174 0.68 1.14 -15.40
CA LYS A 174 1.92 1.92 -15.26
C LYS A 174 2.17 2.32 -13.81
N ILE A 175 1.11 2.62 -13.05
CA ILE A 175 1.22 3.19 -11.70
C ILE A 175 0.96 2.19 -10.57
N VAL A 176 0.35 1.05 -10.85
CA VAL A 176 0.20 -0.03 -9.86
C VAL A 176 1.56 -0.66 -9.56
N GLY A 177 1.75 -1.11 -8.32
CA GLY A 177 2.94 -1.88 -7.91
C GLY A 177 3.92 -1.13 -7.00
N GLY A 178 3.70 0.16 -6.70
CA GLY A 178 4.56 0.92 -5.78
C GLY A 178 4.71 0.26 -4.39
N VAL A 179 3.63 -0.33 -3.87
CA VAL A 179 3.65 -1.11 -2.62
C VAL A 179 4.52 -2.36 -2.75
N ASP A 180 4.42 -3.09 -3.87
CA ASP A 180 5.24 -4.27 -4.12
C ASP A 180 6.73 -3.91 -4.23
N VAL A 181 7.05 -2.75 -4.83
CA VAL A 181 8.42 -2.20 -4.88
C VAL A 181 8.95 -1.91 -3.48
N SER A 182 8.13 -1.28 -2.61
CA SER A 182 8.50 -1.04 -1.21
C SER A 182 8.75 -2.36 -0.46
N ASP A 183 7.80 -3.29 -0.53
CA ASP A 183 7.89 -4.61 0.11
C ASP A 183 9.12 -5.39 -0.39
N GLN A 184 9.46 -5.30 -1.69
CA GLN A 184 10.67 -5.90 -2.24
C GLN A 184 11.95 -5.30 -1.63
N LYS A 185 12.07 -3.97 -1.56
CA LYS A 185 13.24 -3.30 -0.96
C LYS A 185 13.39 -3.63 0.52
N VAL A 186 12.29 -3.59 1.27
CA VAL A 186 12.28 -3.91 2.72
C VAL A 186 12.66 -5.37 2.96
N SER A 187 12.17 -6.30 2.12
CA SER A 187 12.42 -7.73 2.31
C SER A 187 13.84 -8.19 1.95
N GLN A 188 14.58 -7.43 1.14
CA GLN A 188 15.97 -7.76 0.77
C GLN A 188 16.92 -7.82 1.97
N TYR A 189 16.73 -6.95 2.96
CA TYR A 189 17.57 -6.88 4.17
C TYR A 189 16.72 -6.94 5.45
N ASP A 190 15.66 -7.77 5.45
CA ASP A 190 14.73 -7.89 6.57
C ASP A 190 15.41 -8.34 7.88
N PHE A 191 15.06 -7.69 8.99
CA PHE A 191 15.53 -8.02 10.34
C PHE A 191 14.64 -9.09 11.01
N ASP A 192 14.30 -10.17 10.29
CA ASP A 192 13.39 -11.21 10.77
C ASP A 192 13.98 -12.04 11.93
N ARG A 193 13.89 -11.56 13.17
CA ARG A 193 14.30 -12.30 14.37
C ARG A 193 13.15 -13.00 15.06
N LYS A 194 13.28 -14.28 15.42
CA LYS A 194 12.24 -15.03 16.15
C LYS A 194 11.79 -14.25 17.39
N SER A 195 10.49 -14.04 17.54
CA SER A 195 9.92 -13.33 18.68
C SER A 195 8.49 -13.74 18.92
N THR A 196 8.14 -13.90 20.20
CA THR A 196 6.78 -14.12 20.68
C THR A 196 5.96 -12.83 20.77
N LYS A 197 6.60 -11.65 20.64
CA LYS A 197 5.96 -10.34 20.75
C LYS A 197 5.71 -9.77 19.35
N TRP A 198 4.44 -9.69 18.94
CA TRP A 198 4.05 -9.26 17.59
C TRP A 198 4.53 -7.83 17.25
N TRP A 199 4.51 -6.91 18.22
CA TRP A 199 4.89 -5.51 18.00
C TRP A 199 6.36 -5.37 17.61
N LYS A 200 7.24 -6.30 18.00
CA LYS A 200 8.64 -6.31 17.55
C LYS A 200 8.72 -6.51 16.04
N LYS A 201 7.86 -7.36 15.48
CA LYS A 201 7.82 -7.61 14.02
C LYS A 201 7.35 -6.38 13.26
N VAL A 202 6.33 -5.70 13.77
CA VAL A 202 5.85 -4.45 13.19
C VAL A 202 6.92 -3.36 13.28
N PHE A 203 7.55 -3.21 14.44
CA PHE A 203 8.64 -2.25 14.65
C PHE A 203 9.79 -2.46 13.65
N TYR A 204 10.30 -3.68 13.50
CA TYR A 204 11.41 -3.92 12.57
C TYR A 204 11.04 -3.70 11.11
N LYS A 205 9.82 -4.07 10.69
CA LYS A 205 9.33 -3.74 9.34
C LYS A 205 9.26 -2.22 9.14
N HIS A 206 8.70 -1.49 10.10
CA HIS A 206 8.61 -0.03 10.03
C HIS A 206 9.98 0.63 10.03
N PHE A 207 10.90 0.17 10.88
CA PHE A 207 12.29 0.63 10.90
C PHE A 207 12.98 0.43 9.55
N MET A 208 12.85 -0.76 8.95
CA MET A 208 13.39 -0.99 7.60
C MET A 208 12.71 -0.16 6.52
N THR A 209 11.41 0.11 6.65
CA THR A 209 10.69 1.02 5.75
C THR A 209 11.27 2.43 5.86
N ALA A 210 11.57 2.92 7.06
CA ALA A 210 12.23 4.20 7.27
C ALA A 210 13.64 4.25 6.65
N VAL A 211 14.42 3.16 6.78
CA VAL A 211 15.75 3.03 6.12
C VAL A 211 15.61 3.07 4.60
N VAL A 212 14.63 2.38 4.02
CA VAL A 212 14.34 2.39 2.57
C VAL A 212 13.91 3.78 2.11
N ASN A 213 13.06 4.47 2.86
CA ASN A 213 12.66 5.84 2.57
C ASN A 213 13.87 6.79 2.60
N ALA A 214 14.74 6.68 3.61
CA ALA A 214 15.97 7.47 3.70
C ALA A 214 16.92 7.19 2.53
N TYR A 215 17.03 5.93 2.11
CA TYR A 215 17.79 5.54 0.91
C TYR A 215 17.22 6.17 -0.36
N ILE A 216 15.90 6.16 -0.55
CA ILE A 216 15.26 6.81 -1.70
C ILE A 216 15.59 8.31 -1.70
N LEU A 217 15.40 9.01 -0.57
CA LEU A 217 15.74 10.43 -0.45
C LEU A 217 17.23 10.71 -0.72
N PHE A 218 18.13 9.83 -0.28
CA PHE A 218 19.55 9.93 -0.58
C PHE A 218 19.83 9.83 -2.09
N GLN A 219 19.19 8.88 -2.78
CA GLN A 219 19.37 8.72 -4.23
C GLN A 219 18.85 9.91 -5.02
N GLU A 220 17.68 10.43 -4.65
CA GLU A 220 17.08 11.62 -5.28
C GLU A 220 17.94 12.87 -5.04
N SER A 221 18.35 13.12 -3.80
CA SER A 221 19.13 14.31 -3.44
C SER A 221 20.56 14.32 -4.00
N LYS A 222 21.19 13.14 -4.13
CA LYS A 222 22.56 13.01 -4.67
C LYS A 222 22.60 12.70 -6.15
N GLN A 223 21.44 12.48 -6.79
CA GLN A 223 21.31 12.01 -8.17
C GLN A 223 22.22 10.79 -8.47
N ARG A 224 22.41 9.92 -7.47
CA ARG A 224 23.34 8.79 -7.54
C ARG A 224 22.62 7.50 -7.17
N LYS A 225 22.66 6.53 -8.09
CA LYS A 225 22.18 5.18 -7.86
C LYS A 225 23.30 4.32 -7.28
N ILE A 226 23.23 4.05 -5.99
CA ILE A 226 24.05 3.03 -5.32
C ILE A 226 23.18 1.83 -4.92
N PRO A 227 23.70 0.60 -4.84
CA PRO A 227 22.98 -0.52 -4.26
C PRO A 227 22.56 -0.24 -2.82
N LEU A 228 21.40 -0.75 -2.40
CA LEU A 228 20.86 -0.57 -1.04
C LEU A 228 21.85 -1.00 0.06
N LEU A 229 22.62 -2.08 -0.16
CA LEU A 229 23.65 -2.51 0.79
C LEU A 229 24.72 -1.45 1.04
N GLN A 230 25.15 -0.74 -0.01
CA GLN A 230 26.16 0.31 0.09
C GLN A 230 25.64 1.55 0.85
N PHE A 231 24.32 1.68 0.99
CA PHE A 231 23.70 2.67 1.85
C PHE A 231 23.57 2.17 3.30
N ILE A 232 23.11 0.93 3.48
CA ILE A 232 22.84 0.35 4.81
C ILE A 232 24.11 0.17 5.64
N VAL A 233 25.23 -0.24 5.04
CA VAL A 233 26.48 -0.50 5.78
C VAL A 233 27.00 0.76 6.49
N PRO A 234 27.25 1.89 5.80
CA PRO A 234 27.68 3.12 6.48
C PRO A 234 26.67 3.65 7.48
N LEU A 235 25.36 3.53 7.17
CA LEU A 235 24.30 3.92 8.10
C LEU A 235 24.38 3.10 9.40
N SER A 236 24.58 1.79 9.28
CA SER A 236 24.70 0.88 10.43
C SER A 236 25.91 1.21 11.29
N GLU A 237 27.06 1.47 10.67
CA GLU A 237 28.29 1.88 11.36
C GLU A 237 28.09 3.20 12.11
N ALA A 238 27.47 4.20 11.48
CA ALA A 238 27.16 5.48 12.09
C ALA A 238 26.24 5.32 13.32
N MET A 239 25.15 4.57 13.18
CA MET A 239 24.23 4.29 14.29
C MET A 239 24.90 3.54 15.44
N MET A 240 25.83 2.62 15.15
CA MET A 240 26.58 1.90 16.18
C MET A 240 27.56 2.82 16.92
N MET A 241 28.21 3.76 16.23
CA MET A 241 29.08 4.76 16.85
C MET A 241 28.28 5.68 17.79
N GLU A 242 27.19 6.27 17.30
CA GLU A 242 26.31 7.13 18.08
C GLU A 242 25.73 6.39 19.30
N GLY A 243 25.35 5.10 19.12
CA GLY A 243 24.88 4.26 20.22
C GLY A 243 25.93 4.03 21.32
N LYS A 244 27.22 3.89 20.96
CA LYS A 244 28.31 3.78 21.92
C LYS A 244 28.50 5.08 22.70
N GLU A 245 28.49 6.21 22.02
CA GLU A 245 28.59 7.53 22.65
C GLU A 245 27.45 7.76 23.65
N ASN A 246 26.21 7.49 23.22
CA ASN A 246 25.02 7.58 24.07
C ASN A 246 25.05 6.63 25.28
N ALA A 247 25.65 5.44 25.14
CA ALA A 247 25.81 4.50 26.24
C ALA A 247 26.88 4.94 27.26
N THR A 248 27.90 5.68 26.81
CA THR A 248 28.94 6.24 27.69
C THR A 248 28.50 7.49 28.45
N ALA A 249 27.42 8.15 28.00
CA ALA A 249 26.83 9.25 28.75
C ALA A 249 26.33 8.73 30.11
N LYS A 250 26.94 9.22 31.21
CA LYS A 250 26.45 8.93 32.57
C LYS A 250 24.99 9.36 32.64
N ARG A 251 24.08 8.39 32.75
CA ARG A 251 22.67 8.63 33.01
C ARG A 251 22.59 9.49 34.28
N LYS A 252 22.27 10.78 34.15
CA LYS A 252 21.96 11.61 35.32
C LYS A 252 20.83 10.88 36.04
N ARG A 253 21.11 10.36 37.25
CA ARG A 253 20.06 9.88 38.15
C ARG A 253 19.24 11.11 38.53
N THR A 254 18.26 11.46 37.70
CA THR A 254 17.17 12.30 38.16
C THR A 254 16.45 11.46 39.20
N SER A 255 16.47 11.93 40.46
CA SER A 255 15.58 11.42 41.49
C SER A 255 14.18 11.27 40.91
N ARG A 256 13.53 10.15 41.21
CA ARG A 256 12.17 9.81 40.81
C ARG A 256 11.31 11.09 40.81
N PRO A 257 10.75 11.53 39.67
CA PRO A 257 9.73 12.56 39.71
C PRO A 257 8.59 11.99 40.57
N SER A 258 8.39 12.57 41.76
CA SER A 258 7.15 12.34 42.49
C SER A 258 6.04 13.00 41.68
N ASN A 259 4.99 12.23 41.42
CA ASN A 259 3.85 12.49 40.55
C ASN A 259 4.09 12.03 39.11
N ALA A 260 3.38 10.95 38.79
CA ALA A 260 3.22 10.38 37.47
C ALA A 260 3.06 11.51 36.44
N SER A 261 4.00 11.58 35.50
CA SER A 261 3.87 12.44 34.33
C SER A 261 2.55 12.09 33.64
N GLN A 262 1.62 13.04 33.58
CA GLN A 262 0.34 12.97 32.87
C GLN A 262 0.47 12.70 31.35
N LEU A 263 1.68 12.41 30.85
CA LEU A 263 2.02 12.15 29.46
C LEU A 263 1.84 10.68 29.03
N ILE A 264 1.36 9.79 29.92
CA ILE A 264 1.01 8.39 29.59
C ILE A 264 -0.50 8.14 29.75
N LEU A 265 -1.34 9.16 29.55
CA LEU A 265 -2.81 9.01 29.64
C LEU A 265 -3.47 8.36 28.40
N ASN A 266 -2.70 7.91 27.40
CA ASN A 266 -3.25 7.30 26.17
C ASN A 266 -2.94 5.81 26.00
N VAL A 267 -2.48 5.11 27.03
CA VAL A 267 -2.46 3.65 27.02
C VAL A 267 -3.65 3.17 27.83
N GLY A 268 -4.78 2.97 27.16
CA GLY A 268 -5.98 2.39 27.78
C GLY A 268 -5.65 1.05 28.44
N ASP A 269 -6.36 0.74 29.51
CA ASP A 269 -6.23 -0.50 30.27
C ASP A 269 -6.44 -1.72 29.35
N HIS A 270 -5.35 -2.32 28.90
CA HIS A 270 -5.32 -3.55 28.12
C HIS A 270 -4.60 -4.67 28.85
N LEU A 271 -4.76 -4.72 30.17
CA LEU A 271 -4.48 -5.89 30.97
C LEU A 271 -5.76 -6.26 31.69
N LEU A 272 -6.51 -7.19 31.08
CA LEU A 272 -7.53 -7.95 31.79
C LEU A 272 -6.81 -8.79 32.86
N VAL A 273 -7.33 -8.69 34.09
CA VAL A 273 -7.03 -9.58 35.21
C VAL A 273 -7.28 -11.04 34.81
#